data_AF-A0A444X5T2-F1
#
_entry.id   AF-A0A444X5T2-F1
#
_cell.length_a   1.000
_cell.length_b   1.000
_cell.length_c   1.000
_cell.angle_alpha   90.00
_cell.angle_beta   90.00
_cell.angle_gamma   90.00
#
_symmetry.space_group_name_H-M   'P 1'
#
loop_
_entity.id
_entity.type
_entity.pdbx_description
1 polymer ?
#
loop_
_entity_poly.entity_id
_entity_poly.type
_entity_poly.pdbx_seq_one_letter_code
_entity_poly.pdbx_strand_id
1 'polypeptide(L)' 'MEFSCSCMRMESFGIPCEHIVCVLVHEDINELPRSLVLSRWTKTAKVGLQNAAGFS' A
#
# COMPACT_ATOMS: atom_id res chain seq x y z
N MET A 1 -10.17 -10.20 -1.33
CA MET A 1 -8.92 -10.56 -2.00
C MET A 1 -7.79 -9.84 -1.30
N GLU A 2 -6.88 -10.60 -0.67
CA GLU A 2 -5.69 -10.06 -0.02
C GLU A 2 -4.45 -10.52 -0.80
N PHE A 3 -3.52 -9.60 -1.02
CA PHE A 3 -2.26 -9.86 -1.72
C PHE A 3 -1.14 -9.76 -0.70
N SER A 4 -0.44 -10.87 -0.47
CA SER A 4 0.72 -10.94 0.41
C SER A 4 1.87 -11.64 -0.31
N CYS A 5 3.10 -11.27 0.04
CA CYS A 5 4.30 -11.86 -0.52
C CYS A 5 5.40 -11.88 0.53
N SER A 6 6.11 -13.01 0.65
CA SER A 6 7.23 -13.17 1.59
C SER A 6 8.43 -12.26 1.31
N CYS A 7 8.48 -11.61 0.15
CA CYS A 7 9.49 -10.57 -0.15
C CYS A 7 9.35 -9.31 0.72
N MET A 8 8.21 -9.13 1.39
CA MET A 8 7.95 -8.01 2.32
C MET A 8 8.16 -6.60 1.72
N ARG A 9 8.07 -6.44 0.39
CA ARG A 9 8.23 -5.12 -0.24
C ARG A 9 7.11 -4.16 0.11
N MET A 10 5.90 -4.68 0.38
CA MET A 10 4.77 -3.87 0.80
C MET A 10 4.96 -3.32 2.23
N GLU A 11 5.66 -4.04 3.07
CA GLU A 11 5.94 -3.68 4.45
C GLU A 11 7.16 -2.77 4.53
N SER A 12 8.20 -3.06 3.73
CA SER A 12 9.49 -2.34 3.78
C SER A 12 9.50 -1.05 2.96
N PHE A 13 9.06 -1.12 1.70
CA PHE A 13 9.05 0.03 0.76
C PHE A 13 7.63 0.54 0.52
N GLY A 14 6.66 -0.33 0.79
CA GLY A 14 5.25 -0.20 0.48
C GLY A 14 4.93 0.01 -0.97
N ILE A 15 5.69 -0.64 -1.84
CA ILE A 15 5.33 -0.84 -3.25
C ILE A 15 5.12 -2.33 -3.50
N PRO A 16 4.24 -2.71 -4.46
CA PRO A 16 4.13 -4.09 -4.89
C PRO A 16 5.48 -4.64 -5.41
N CYS A 17 5.82 -5.87 -5.06
CA CYS A 17 6.95 -6.58 -5.69
C CYS A 17 6.57 -7.15 -7.05
N GLU A 18 7.54 -7.60 -7.86
CA GLU A 18 7.24 -8.21 -9.16
C GLU A 18 6.27 -9.40 -9.05
N HIS A 19 6.30 -10.16 -7.95
CA HIS A 19 5.38 -11.28 -7.73
C HIS A 19 3.93 -10.79 -7.64
N ILE A 20 3.65 -9.74 -6.85
CA ILE A 20 2.30 -9.19 -6.72
C ILE A 20 1.86 -8.57 -8.05
N VAL A 21 2.74 -7.81 -8.72
CA VAL A 21 2.44 -7.20 -10.02
C VAL A 21 2.09 -8.26 -11.06
N CYS A 22 2.82 -9.38 -11.09
CA CYS A 22 2.56 -10.48 -12.01
C CYS A 22 1.15 -11.07 -11.80
N VAL A 23 0.71 -11.27 -10.55
CA VAL A 23 -0.65 -11.73 -10.26
C VAL A 23 -1.70 -10.70 -10.68
N LEU A 24 -1.47 -9.41 -10.43
CA LEU A 24 -2.40 -8.35 -10.87
C LEU A 24 -2.58 -8.35 -12.39
N VAL A 25 -1.48 -8.49 -13.15
CA VAL A 25 -1.51 -8.57 -14.61
C VAL A 25 -2.20 -9.85 -15.08
N HIS A 26 -1.93 -10.99 -14.44
CA HIS A 26 -2.55 -12.27 -14.78
C HIS A 26 -4.08 -12.25 -14.60
N GLU A 27 -4.55 -11.57 -13.55
CA GLU A 27 -5.97 -11.43 -13.21
C GLU A 27 -6.66 -10.25 -13.94
N ASP A 28 -5.98 -9.58 -14.88
CA ASP A 28 -6.45 -8.38 -15.59
C ASP A 28 -6.90 -7.23 -14.65
N ILE A 29 -6.25 -7.13 -13.49
CA ILE A 29 -6.53 -6.10 -12.49
C ILE A 29 -5.77 -4.83 -12.86
N ASN A 30 -6.48 -3.88 -13.45
CA ASN A 30 -5.93 -2.60 -13.92
C ASN A 30 -5.89 -1.51 -12.81
N GLU A 31 -6.56 -1.72 -11.69
CA GLU A 31 -6.58 -0.80 -10.54
C GLU A 31 -5.94 -1.45 -9.32
N LEU A 32 -5.22 -0.66 -8.51
CA LEU A 32 -4.58 -1.21 -7.31
C LEU A 32 -5.66 -1.63 -6.29
N PRO A 33 -5.74 -2.92 -5.90
CA PRO A 33 -6.68 -3.39 -4.90
C PRO A 33 -6.57 -2.63 -3.59
N ARG A 34 -7.70 -2.40 -2.91
CA ARG A 34 -7.73 -1.70 -1.61
C ARG A 34 -6.81 -2.33 -0.55
N SER A 35 -6.61 -3.65 -0.57
CA SER A 35 -5.69 -4.37 0.33
C SER A 35 -4.22 -4.00 0.11
N LEU A 36 -3.88 -3.44 -1.06
CA LEU A 36 -2.54 -2.94 -1.39
C LEU A 36 -2.43 -1.41 -1.26
N VAL A 37 -3.51 -0.69 -0.93
CA VAL A 37 -3.48 0.76 -0.71
C VAL A 37 -3.07 1.05 0.74
N LEU A 38 -1.84 1.53 0.91
CA LEU A 38 -1.29 1.81 2.23
C LEU A 38 -1.69 3.22 2.71
N SER A 39 -1.93 3.38 4.01
CA SER A 39 -2.40 4.66 4.61
C SER A 39 -1.53 5.86 4.23
N ARG A 40 -0.21 5.66 4.07
CA ARG A 40 0.73 6.72 3.67
C ARG A 40 0.55 7.22 2.22
N TRP A 41 -0.17 6.48 1.37
CA TRP A 41 -0.51 6.88 0.00
C TRP A 41 -1.85 7.61 -0.10
N THR A 42 -2.60 7.68 1.01
CA THR A 42 -3.89 8.36 1.03
C THR A 42 -3.72 9.86 1.16
N LYS A 43 -4.74 10.63 0.72
CA LYS A 43 -4.75 12.11 0.89
C LYS A 43 -4.66 12.54 2.36
N THR A 44 -5.09 11.68 3.27
CA THR A 44 -5.06 11.93 4.72
C THR A 44 -3.76 11.47 5.38
N ALA A 45 -2.76 10.98 4.63
CA ALA A 45 -1.47 10.56 5.16
C ALA A 45 -0.80 11.61 6.05
N LYS A 46 -0.96 12.90 5.69
CA LYS A 46 -0.42 14.03 6.48
C LYS A 46 -1.28 14.39 7.69
N VAL A 47 -2.56 14.00 7.70
CA VAL A 47 -3.50 14.32 8.78
C VAL A 47 -3.14 13.58 10.08
N GLY A 48 -2.62 12.36 9.99
CA GLY A 48 -2.14 11.63 11.17
C GLY A 48 -0.91 12.28 11.82
N LEU A 49 -0.03 12.90 11.03
CA LEU A 49 1.18 13.56 11.55
C LEU A 49 0.87 14.83 12.36
N GLN A 50 -0.10 15.62 11.90
CA GLN A 50 -0.53 16.85 12.59
C GLN A 50 -1.34 16.59 13.87
N ASN A 51 -1.86 15.38 14.07
CA ASN A 51 -2.45 14.97 15.35
C ASN A 51 -1.42 14.37 16.33
N ALA A 52 -0.31 13.81 15.82
CA ALA A 52 0.78 13.26 16.63
C ALA A 52 1.76 14.33 17.11
N ALA A 53 1.95 15.38 16.32
CA ALA A 53 2.63 16.59 16.74
C ALA A 53 1.63 17.47 17.49
N GLY A 54 1.49 17.26 18.80
CA GLY A 54 0.70 18.11 19.69
C GLY A 54 1.25 19.54 19.74
N PHE A 55 1.01 20.32 18.70
CA PHE A 55 1.07 21.76 18.73
C PHE A 55 -0.27 22.27 19.28
N SER A 56 -0.43 22.17 20.59
CA SER A 56 -1.27 23.09 21.37
C SER A 56 -0.44 24.29 21.78
#